data_AF-A0A0D1A941-F1
#
_entry.id   AF-A0A0D1A941-F1
#
_cell.length_a   1.000
_cell.length_b   1.000
_cell.length_c   1.000
_cell.angle_alpha   90.00
_cell.angle_beta   90.00
_cell.angle_gamma   90.00
#
_symmetry.space_group_name_H-M   'P 1'
#
loop_
_entity.id
_entity.type
_entity.pdbx_description
1 polymer ?
#
loop_
_entity_poly.entity_id
_entity_poly.type
_entity_poly.pdbx_seq_one_letter_code
_entity_poly.pdbx_strand_id
1 'polypeptide(L)'
;MKANYSLHEISSCRSKEKVHIDNIDIWVRLVIRPLSYIFTWLFLKLKVSANQATAFSAVVSVVGSLFLLFGDRSGITVGLIIMNFWIVFDCIDGNISRVTKTASKKGMFFDGISGYLYITLLYLSLGVSAYHLTEYDANYLFLIFGFSTSILVILPRLINNKMSVIFNSNGSEISEKNSYGVIMIIGLNVAGAAGLANPLMIVFFFLNHLDWYVFIYFIIHLCIGLYSFFTTMKTVRKIREND
;
A
#
# COMPACT_ATOMS: atom_id res chain seq x y z
N MET A 1 22.89 15.77 9.50
CA MET A 1 21.71 16.28 8.74
C MET A 1 21.86 17.79 8.56
N LYS A 2 21.53 18.32 7.38
CA LYS A 2 21.51 19.77 7.12
C LYS A 2 20.50 20.44 8.07
N ALA A 3 20.80 21.65 8.54
CA ALA A 3 20.04 22.30 9.62
C ALA A 3 18.61 22.73 9.22
N ASN A 4 18.35 22.98 7.93
CA ASN A 4 17.03 23.33 7.41
C ASN A 4 16.89 22.81 5.97
N TYR A 5 15.84 22.04 5.73
CA TYR A 5 15.39 21.64 4.39
C TYR A 5 14.12 22.44 4.05
N SER A 6 14.03 22.97 2.83
CA SER A 6 12.82 23.63 2.34
C SER A 6 11.82 22.61 1.78
N LEU A 7 10.53 22.96 1.76
CA LEU A 7 9.51 22.13 1.11
C LEU A 7 9.80 21.93 -0.38
N HIS A 8 10.39 22.92 -1.04
CA HIS A 8 10.77 22.83 -2.44
C HIS A 8 11.87 21.79 -2.67
N GLU A 9 12.93 21.76 -1.83
CA GLU A 9 13.98 20.73 -1.88
C GLU A 9 13.40 19.32 -1.66
N ILE A 10 12.44 19.17 -0.75
CA ILE A 10 11.78 17.88 -0.47
C ILE A 10 10.94 17.44 -1.68
N SER A 11 10.11 18.34 -2.24
CA SER A 11 9.24 18.01 -3.36
C SER A 11 9.98 17.67 -4.66
N SER A 12 11.17 18.25 -4.86
CA SER A 12 11.97 18.12 -6.10
C SER A 12 12.95 16.94 -6.11
N CYS A 13 13.15 16.25 -4.98
CA CYS A 13 14.11 15.14 -4.88
C CYS A 13 13.64 13.81 -5.50
N ARG A 14 12.39 13.72 -5.99
CA ARG A 14 11.84 12.52 -6.63
C ARG A 14 12.27 12.40 -8.09
N SER A 15 12.45 11.17 -8.58
CA SER A 15 12.71 10.90 -9.99
C SER A 15 11.49 11.24 -10.85
N LYS A 16 11.72 11.59 -12.13
CA LYS A 16 10.65 11.89 -13.09
C LYS A 16 9.65 10.73 -13.22
N GLU A 17 10.15 9.50 -13.22
CA GLU A 17 9.33 8.28 -13.26
C GLU A 17 8.43 8.16 -12.02
N LYS A 18 8.97 8.38 -10.82
CA LYS A 18 8.19 8.30 -9.58
C LYS A 18 7.10 9.37 -9.55
N VAL A 19 7.43 10.59 -10.00
CA VAL A 19 6.44 11.68 -10.16
C VAL A 19 5.33 11.30 -11.13
N HIS A 20 5.67 10.65 -12.25
CA HIS A 20 4.67 10.20 -13.22
C HIS A 20 3.71 9.16 -12.62
N ILE A 21 4.24 8.12 -11.97
CA ILE A 21 3.43 7.07 -11.32
C ILE A 21 2.54 7.66 -10.24
N ASP A 22 3.09 8.51 -9.36
CA ASP A 22 2.32 9.13 -8.28
C ASP A 22 1.23 10.07 -8.81
N ASN A 23 1.38 10.62 -10.03
CA ASN A 23 0.39 11.49 -10.66
C ASN A 23 -0.75 10.73 -11.35
N ILE A 24 -0.55 9.44 -11.66
CA ILE A 24 -1.59 8.55 -12.20
C ILE A 24 -2.60 8.20 -11.09
N ASP A 25 -2.12 8.03 -9.86
CA ASP A 25 -2.96 7.76 -8.71
C ASP A 25 -3.58 9.07 -8.18
N ILE A 26 -4.90 9.19 -8.32
CA ILE A 26 -5.64 10.41 -8.03
C ILE A 26 -5.53 10.77 -6.54
N TRP A 27 -5.67 9.78 -5.66
CA TRP A 27 -5.63 10.00 -4.22
C TRP A 27 -4.23 10.40 -3.78
N VAL A 28 -3.21 9.70 -4.31
CA VAL A 28 -1.81 10.00 -4.01
C VAL A 28 -1.44 11.40 -4.47
N ARG A 29 -1.81 11.77 -5.69
CA ARG A 29 -1.50 13.07 -6.28
C ARG A 29 -2.13 14.21 -5.50
N LEU A 30 -3.43 14.12 -5.22
CA LEU A 30 -4.20 15.25 -4.69
C LEU A 30 -4.04 15.42 -3.18
N VAL A 31 -3.96 14.31 -2.43
CA VAL A 31 -4.02 14.36 -0.96
C VAL A 31 -2.70 13.90 -0.35
N ILE A 32 -2.22 12.71 -0.69
CA ILE A 32 -1.10 12.09 0.03
C ILE A 32 0.20 12.83 -0.19
N ARG A 33 0.53 13.21 -1.44
CA ARG A 33 1.81 13.84 -1.75
C ARG A 33 1.96 15.22 -1.11
N PRO A 34 1.02 16.17 -1.23
CA PRO A 34 1.11 17.45 -0.53
C PRO A 34 1.31 17.28 0.98
N LEU A 35 0.54 16.38 1.62
CA LEU A 35 0.67 16.10 3.05
C LEU A 35 2.02 15.49 3.39
N SER A 36 2.50 14.53 2.59
CA SER A 36 3.76 13.84 2.83
C SER A 36 4.95 14.81 2.90
N TYR A 37 4.96 15.89 2.12
CA TYR A 37 6.04 16.88 2.18
C TYR A 37 6.03 17.70 3.47
N ILE A 38 4.84 18.09 3.94
CA ILE A 38 4.66 18.83 5.18
C ILE A 38 5.15 17.99 6.36
N PHE A 39 4.73 16.73 6.43
CA PHE A 39 5.17 15.82 7.49
C PHE A 39 6.66 15.46 7.35
N THR A 40 7.18 15.27 6.13
CA THR A 40 8.62 15.07 5.91
C THR A 40 9.43 16.24 6.47
N TRP A 41 9.01 17.48 6.18
CA TRP A 41 9.66 18.68 6.69
C TRP A 41 9.69 18.71 8.21
N LEU A 42 8.56 18.35 8.86
CA LEU A 42 8.50 18.24 10.32
C LEU A 42 9.44 17.15 10.86
N PHE A 43 9.45 15.97 10.25
CA PHE A 43 10.29 14.84 10.67
C PHE A 43 11.79 15.17 10.53
N LEU A 44 12.18 15.86 9.46
CA LEU A 44 13.54 16.34 9.26
C LEU A 44 13.96 17.36 10.33
N LYS A 45 13.05 18.26 10.74
CA LYS A 45 13.30 19.18 11.87
C LYS A 45 13.50 18.45 13.19
N LEU A 46 12.76 17.36 13.40
CA LEU A 46 12.90 16.47 14.55
C LEU A 46 14.09 15.51 14.43
N LYS A 47 14.90 15.62 13.36
CA LYS A 47 16.07 14.76 13.08
C LYS A 47 15.73 13.27 13.01
N VAL A 48 14.51 12.95 12.59
CA VAL A 48 14.06 11.56 12.38
C VAL A 48 14.72 11.00 11.12
N SER A 49 15.34 9.83 11.24
CA SER A 49 15.94 9.12 10.11
C SER A 49 14.88 8.42 9.24
N ALA A 50 15.22 8.10 7.99
CA ALA A 50 14.31 7.37 7.09
C ALA A 50 13.83 6.05 7.72
N ASN A 51 14.73 5.24 8.29
CA ASN A 51 14.35 3.97 8.92
C ASN A 51 13.43 4.15 10.14
N GLN A 52 13.58 5.24 10.90
CA GLN A 52 12.66 5.54 12.00
C GLN A 52 11.28 5.96 11.47
N ALA A 53 11.22 6.67 10.34
CA ALA A 53 9.96 6.98 9.68
C ALA A 53 9.27 5.71 9.14
N THR A 54 10.02 4.76 8.57
CA THR A 54 9.50 3.44 8.18
C THR A 54 8.95 2.65 9.38
N ALA A 55 9.69 2.62 10.49
CA ALA A 55 9.23 1.97 11.71
C ALA A 55 7.96 2.65 12.26
N PHE A 56 7.88 3.98 12.17
CA PHE A 56 6.70 4.73 12.54
C PHE A 56 5.49 4.37 11.67
N SER A 57 5.64 4.28 10.34
CA SER A 57 4.55 3.84 9.45
C SER A 57 4.07 2.43 9.80
N ALA A 58 4.98 1.51 10.13
CA ALA A 58 4.62 0.16 10.58
C ALA A 58 3.83 0.17 11.89
N VAL A 59 4.20 1.03 12.85
CA VAL A 59 3.42 1.18 14.10
C VAL A 59 2.04 1.76 13.82
N VAL A 60 1.94 2.74 12.92
CA VAL A 60 0.66 3.35 12.52
C VAL A 60 -0.29 2.31 11.93
N SER A 61 0.18 1.37 11.10
CA SER A 61 -0.68 0.31 10.55
C SER A 61 -1.15 -0.68 11.62
N VAL A 62 -0.30 -1.01 12.60
CA VAL A 62 -0.69 -1.84 13.74
C VAL A 62 -1.72 -1.14 14.62
N VAL A 63 -1.51 0.13 14.95
CA VAL A 63 -2.48 0.89 15.76
C VAL A 63 -3.81 1.02 15.03
N GLY A 64 -3.79 1.37 13.74
CA GLY A 64 -4.99 1.47 12.92
C GLY A 64 -5.77 0.16 12.85
N SER A 65 -5.08 -0.97 12.70
CA SER A 65 -5.73 -2.28 12.67
C SER A 65 -6.31 -2.70 14.02
N LEU A 66 -5.68 -2.36 15.15
CA LEU A 66 -6.24 -2.62 16.48
C LEU A 66 -7.57 -1.87 16.69
N PHE A 67 -7.65 -0.62 16.24
CA PHE A 67 -8.90 0.15 16.27
C PHE A 67 -9.99 -0.47 15.39
N LEU A 68 -9.63 -1.04 14.23
CA LEU A 68 -10.57 -1.75 13.36
C LEU A 68 -11.02 -3.10 13.93
N LEU A 69 -10.11 -3.83 14.58
CA LEU A 69 -10.37 -5.17 15.14
C LEU A 69 -11.23 -5.14 16.40
N PHE A 70 -10.96 -4.20 17.31
CA PHE A 70 -11.52 -4.19 18.66
C PHE A 70 -12.39 -2.97 18.95
N GLY A 71 -12.44 -2.01 18.03
CA GLY A 71 -13.23 -0.81 18.19
C GLY A 71 -14.73 -1.06 18.02
N ASP A 72 -15.52 -0.29 18.76
CA ASP A 72 -16.91 -0.05 18.38
C ASP A 72 -16.98 0.82 17.12
N ARG A 73 -18.17 1.29 16.72
CA ARG A 73 -18.31 2.14 15.54
C ARG A 73 -17.41 3.38 15.57
N SER A 74 -17.19 3.98 16.74
CA SER A 74 -16.31 5.14 16.88
C SER A 74 -14.83 4.74 16.74
N GLY A 75 -14.43 3.63 17.36
CA GLY A 75 -13.10 3.05 17.22
C GLY A 75 -12.79 2.67 15.77
N ILE A 76 -13.73 2.03 15.07
CA ILE A 76 -13.59 1.69 13.65
C ILE A 76 -13.42 2.96 12.81
N THR A 77 -14.16 4.04 13.11
CA THR A 77 -13.99 5.33 12.42
C THR A 77 -12.54 5.84 12.55
N VAL A 78 -11.99 5.81 13.77
CA VAL A 78 -10.59 6.20 14.03
C VAL A 78 -9.63 5.28 13.27
N GLY A 79 -9.85 3.97 13.31
CA GLY A 79 -9.06 2.98 12.60
C GLY A 79 -9.02 3.22 11.10
N LEU A 80 -10.18 3.47 10.46
CA LEU A 80 -10.27 3.76 9.03
C LEU A 80 -9.52 5.04 8.66
N ILE A 81 -9.61 6.10 9.47
CA ILE A 81 -8.87 7.34 9.25
C ILE A 81 -7.35 7.10 9.35
N ILE A 82 -6.91 6.39 10.39
CA ILE A 82 -5.49 6.06 10.58
C ILE A 82 -4.97 5.26 9.39
N MET A 83 -5.69 4.21 8.98
CA MET A 83 -5.30 3.37 7.84
C MET A 83 -5.31 4.15 6.52
N ASN A 84 -6.27 5.05 6.31
CA ASN A 84 -6.32 5.90 5.13
C ASN A 84 -5.07 6.78 4.98
N PHE A 85 -4.60 7.37 6.08
CA PHE A 85 -3.45 8.25 6.11
C PHE A 85 -2.12 7.54 6.34
N TRP A 86 -2.10 6.22 6.57
CA TRP A 86 -0.87 5.42 6.69
C TRP A 86 0.10 5.70 5.53
N ILE A 87 -0.41 5.79 4.31
CA ILE A 87 0.37 6.03 3.09
C ILE A 87 1.10 7.39 3.10
N VAL A 88 0.60 8.38 3.84
CA VAL A 88 1.32 9.64 4.04
C VAL A 88 2.64 9.36 4.75
N PHE A 89 2.61 8.56 5.82
CA PHE A 89 3.79 8.20 6.61
C PHE A 89 4.73 7.26 5.86
N ASP A 90 4.19 6.34 5.07
CA ASP A 90 4.96 5.48 4.15
C ASP A 90 5.69 6.29 3.06
N CYS A 91 5.22 7.48 2.70
CA CYS A 91 5.94 8.34 1.78
C CYS A 91 7.09 9.13 2.43
N ILE A 92 7.10 9.27 3.76
CA ILE A 92 8.06 10.14 4.48
C ILE A 92 9.47 9.57 4.40
N ASP A 93 9.67 8.27 4.66
CA ASP A 93 11.00 7.66 4.68
C ASP A 93 11.72 7.77 3.31
N GLY A 94 10.99 7.61 2.22
CA GLY A 94 11.45 7.79 0.86
C GLY A 94 11.79 9.25 0.58
N ASN A 95 11.00 10.20 1.07
CA ASN A 95 11.31 11.62 0.92
C ASN A 95 12.57 12.00 1.72
N ILE A 96 12.67 11.54 2.97
CA ILE A 96 13.84 11.75 3.83
C ILE A 96 15.08 11.17 3.15
N SER A 97 15.08 9.87 2.82
CA SER A 97 16.25 9.20 2.26
C SER A 97 16.74 9.81 0.93
N ARG A 98 15.84 10.32 0.09
CA ARG A 98 16.19 11.02 -1.15
C ARG A 98 16.81 12.39 -0.88
N VAL A 99 16.19 13.22 -0.04
CA VAL A 99 16.68 14.58 0.23
C VAL A 99 17.95 14.60 1.07
N THR A 100 18.13 13.61 1.95
CA THR A 100 19.36 13.44 2.74
C THR A 100 20.44 12.64 2.00
N LYS A 101 20.12 12.06 0.83
CA LYS A 101 20.99 11.16 0.07
C LYS A 101 21.48 9.95 0.90
N THR A 102 20.59 9.39 1.72
CA THR A 102 20.86 8.22 2.59
C THR A 102 20.02 7.00 2.22
N ALA A 103 19.61 6.88 0.95
CA ALA A 103 18.94 5.69 0.45
C ALA A 103 19.85 4.46 0.62
N SER A 104 19.28 3.33 1.06
CA SER A 104 20.04 2.11 1.33
C SER A 104 19.21 0.86 1.04
N LYS A 105 19.88 -0.25 0.74
CA LYS A 105 19.23 -1.57 0.57
C LYS A 105 18.48 -2.00 1.82
N LYS A 106 19.05 -1.71 3.00
CA LYS A 106 18.42 -1.94 4.30
C LYS A 106 17.09 -1.18 4.43
N GLY A 107 17.09 0.11 4.06
CA GLY A 107 15.88 0.94 4.07
C GLY A 107 14.81 0.40 3.12
N MET A 108 15.17 0.08 1.88
CA MET A 108 14.23 -0.50 0.90
C MET A 108 13.62 -1.83 1.38
N PHE A 109 14.39 -2.65 2.10
CA PHE A 109 13.88 -3.88 2.68
C PHE A 109 12.84 -3.63 3.79
N PHE A 110 13.11 -2.71 4.72
CA PHE A 110 12.16 -2.38 5.79
C PHE A 110 10.91 -1.68 5.27
N ASP A 111 11.04 -0.82 4.26
CA ASP A 111 9.93 -0.17 3.55
C ASP A 111 8.99 -1.21 2.96
N GLY A 112 9.53 -2.19 2.23
CA GLY A 112 8.76 -3.32 1.71
C GLY A 112 8.04 -4.14 2.80
N ILE A 113 8.68 -4.39 3.94
CA ILE A 113 8.04 -5.08 5.08
C ILE A 113 6.90 -4.25 5.65
N SER A 114 7.10 -2.94 5.85
CA SER A 114 6.06 -2.03 6.36
C SER A 114 4.83 -2.03 5.46
N GLY A 115 5.05 -1.93 4.15
CA GLY A 115 3.98 -2.02 3.16
C GLY A 115 3.24 -3.36 3.18
N TYR A 116 3.95 -4.48 3.34
CA TYR A 116 3.33 -5.80 3.49
C TYR A 116 2.52 -5.92 4.77
N LEU A 117 3.05 -5.42 5.88
CA LEU A 117 2.35 -5.40 7.16
C LEU A 117 1.03 -4.61 7.05
N TYR A 118 1.07 -3.43 6.44
CA TYR A 118 -0.12 -2.60 6.22
C TYR A 118 -1.21 -3.32 5.43
N ILE A 119 -0.91 -3.82 4.22
CA ILE A 119 -1.92 -4.48 3.38
C ILE A 119 -2.50 -5.74 4.05
N THR A 120 -1.68 -6.47 4.82
CA THR A 120 -2.11 -7.66 5.56
C THR A 120 -3.15 -7.26 6.62
N LEU A 121 -2.74 -6.33 7.48
CA LEU A 121 -3.55 -5.92 8.62
C LEU A 121 -4.81 -5.18 8.19
N LEU A 122 -4.75 -4.41 7.10
CA LEU A 122 -5.90 -3.70 6.55
C LEU A 122 -7.04 -4.66 6.23
N TYR A 123 -6.83 -5.61 5.31
CA TYR A 123 -7.93 -6.46 4.85
C TYR A 123 -8.39 -7.46 5.92
N LEU A 124 -7.47 -7.95 6.76
CA LEU A 124 -7.82 -8.80 7.89
C LEU A 124 -8.73 -8.05 8.87
N SER A 125 -8.35 -6.84 9.28
CA SER A 125 -9.13 -6.05 10.24
C SER A 125 -10.45 -5.56 9.65
N LEU A 126 -10.48 -5.16 8.37
CA LEU A 126 -11.73 -4.80 7.69
C LEU A 126 -12.73 -5.96 7.62
N GLY A 127 -12.27 -7.19 7.41
CA GLY A 127 -13.15 -8.37 7.44
C GLY A 127 -13.80 -8.58 8.81
N VAL A 128 -13.05 -8.38 9.89
CA VAL A 128 -13.56 -8.44 11.27
C VAL A 128 -14.52 -7.28 11.55
N SER A 129 -14.19 -6.05 11.14
CA SER A 129 -15.10 -4.90 11.28
C SER A 129 -16.41 -5.14 10.53
N ALA A 130 -16.36 -5.67 9.30
CA ALA A 130 -17.54 -5.99 8.51
C ALA A 130 -18.38 -7.11 9.15
N TYR A 131 -17.75 -8.15 9.70
CA TYR A 131 -18.41 -9.20 10.46
C TYR A 131 -19.23 -8.65 11.63
N HIS A 132 -18.69 -7.67 12.36
CA HIS A 132 -19.38 -7.07 13.52
C HIS A 132 -20.47 -6.06 13.15
N LEU A 133 -20.38 -5.44 11.98
CA LEU A 133 -21.28 -4.35 11.56
C LEU A 133 -22.41 -4.80 10.64
N THR A 134 -22.27 -5.94 9.97
CA THR A 134 -23.26 -6.40 8.99
C THR A 134 -24.53 -6.92 9.67
N GLU A 135 -25.67 -6.69 9.01
CA GLU A 135 -26.98 -7.21 9.44
C GLU A 135 -27.31 -8.56 8.76
N TYR A 136 -26.44 -9.06 7.87
CA TYR A 136 -26.66 -10.32 7.17
C TYR A 136 -26.39 -11.54 8.07
N ASP A 137 -27.27 -12.55 8.02
CA ASP A 137 -27.15 -13.80 8.80
C ASP A 137 -25.86 -14.58 8.49
N ALA A 138 -25.33 -14.47 7.28
CA ALA A 138 -24.07 -15.12 6.86
C ALA A 138 -22.82 -14.27 7.17
N ASN A 139 -22.81 -13.59 8.32
CA ASN A 139 -21.76 -12.63 8.69
C ASN A 139 -20.34 -13.22 8.68
N TYR A 140 -20.17 -14.51 9.05
CA TYR A 140 -18.86 -15.17 9.10
C TYR A 140 -18.14 -15.19 7.74
N LEU A 141 -18.86 -15.06 6.63
CA LEU A 141 -18.26 -14.97 5.29
C LEU A 141 -17.34 -13.74 5.16
N PHE A 142 -17.60 -12.64 5.87
CA PHE A 142 -16.74 -11.45 5.82
C PHE A 142 -15.38 -11.67 6.48
N LEU A 143 -15.29 -12.57 7.47
CA LEU A 143 -14.00 -13.02 8.01
C LEU A 143 -13.19 -13.77 6.95
N ILE A 144 -13.86 -14.66 6.19
CA ILE A 144 -13.25 -15.42 5.10
C ILE A 144 -12.81 -14.47 3.99
N PHE A 145 -13.65 -13.51 3.59
CA PHE A 145 -13.32 -12.53 2.56
C PHE A 145 -12.14 -11.65 2.97
N GLY A 146 -12.13 -11.09 4.19
CA GLY A 146 -11.01 -10.28 4.68
C GLY A 146 -9.69 -11.05 4.74
N PHE A 147 -9.70 -12.26 5.32
CA PHE A 147 -8.54 -13.13 5.40
C PHE A 147 -8.02 -13.55 4.02
N SER A 148 -8.92 -13.99 3.14
CA SER A 148 -8.57 -14.40 1.78
C SER A 148 -8.02 -13.24 0.98
N THR A 149 -8.60 -12.04 1.12
CA THR A 149 -8.10 -10.82 0.46
C THR A 149 -6.68 -10.51 0.91
N SER A 150 -6.39 -10.56 2.20
CA SER A 150 -5.03 -10.38 2.73
C SER A 150 -4.03 -11.34 2.08
N ILE A 151 -4.37 -12.63 1.96
CA ILE A 151 -3.53 -13.62 1.28
C ILE A 151 -3.36 -13.28 -0.21
N LEU A 152 -4.46 -12.97 -0.90
CA LEU A 152 -4.48 -12.67 -2.33
C LEU A 152 -3.66 -11.44 -2.69
N VAL A 153 -3.51 -10.46 -1.79
CA VAL A 153 -2.67 -9.28 -2.04
C VAL A 153 -1.18 -9.60 -1.83
N ILE A 154 -0.83 -10.40 -0.81
CA ILE A 154 0.56 -10.67 -0.43
C ILE A 154 1.18 -11.78 -1.25
N LEU A 155 0.46 -12.88 -1.48
CA LEU A 155 1.01 -14.08 -2.12
C LEU A 155 1.60 -13.80 -3.51
N PRO A 156 0.94 -13.06 -4.43
CA PRO A 156 1.53 -12.72 -5.71
C PRO A 156 2.82 -11.91 -5.58
N ARG A 157 2.91 -11.02 -4.58
CA ARG A 157 4.11 -10.22 -4.30
C ARG A 157 5.27 -11.09 -3.82
N LEU A 158 4.99 -12.08 -2.97
CA LEU A 158 5.99 -13.04 -2.52
C LEU A 158 6.50 -13.92 -3.67
N ILE A 159 5.59 -14.40 -4.53
CA ILE A 159 5.95 -15.19 -5.71
C ILE A 159 6.83 -14.36 -6.66
N ASN A 160 6.45 -13.11 -6.94
CA ASN A 160 7.24 -12.23 -7.80
C ASN A 160 8.62 -11.91 -7.20
N ASN A 161 8.69 -11.64 -5.90
CA ASN A 161 9.97 -11.43 -5.20
C ASN A 161 10.86 -12.68 -5.23
N LYS A 162 10.27 -13.88 -5.07
CA LYS A 162 11.03 -15.14 -5.16
C LYS A 162 11.56 -15.37 -6.57
N MET A 163 10.75 -15.08 -7.58
CA MET A 163 11.12 -15.15 -8.99
C MET A 163 12.28 -14.20 -9.32
N SER A 164 12.22 -12.93 -8.90
CA SER A 164 13.30 -11.97 -9.16
C SER A 164 14.62 -12.35 -8.50
N VAL A 165 14.57 -12.97 -7.31
CA VAL A 165 15.77 -13.45 -6.62
C VAL A 165 16.38 -14.69 -7.29
N ILE A 166 15.57 -15.65 -7.73
CA ILE A 166 16.08 -16.88 -8.35
C ILE A 166 16.66 -16.59 -9.74
N PHE A 167 15.92 -15.87 -10.58
CA PHE A 167 16.26 -15.73 -12.00
C PHE A 167 17.14 -14.52 -12.29
N ASN A 168 17.62 -13.80 -11.25
CA ASN A 168 18.31 -12.51 -11.39
C ASN A 168 17.60 -11.56 -12.37
N SER A 169 16.29 -11.71 -12.53
CA SER A 169 15.51 -10.77 -13.32
C SER A 169 15.47 -9.49 -12.49
N ASN A 170 16.07 -8.43 -13.04
CA ASN A 170 15.98 -7.09 -12.47
C ASN A 170 14.53 -6.61 -12.55
N GLY A 171 13.70 -7.11 -11.65
CA GLY A 171 12.26 -7.06 -11.83
C GLY A 171 11.83 -7.92 -13.02
N SER A 172 10.62 -8.45 -12.94
CA SER A 172 9.89 -8.86 -14.13
C SER A 172 9.96 -7.76 -15.20
N GLU A 173 10.15 -8.10 -16.48
CA GLU A 173 9.99 -7.22 -17.68
C GLU A 173 8.67 -6.41 -17.72
N ILE A 174 7.81 -6.54 -16.71
CA ILE A 174 6.60 -5.77 -16.46
C ILE A 174 6.95 -4.31 -16.10
N SER A 175 8.15 -4.01 -15.59
CA SER A 175 8.55 -2.62 -15.25
C SER A 175 9.27 -1.84 -16.35
N GLU A 176 9.65 -2.45 -17.48
CA GLU A 176 10.51 -1.79 -18.49
C GLU A 176 9.87 -1.53 -19.87
N LYS A 177 8.58 -1.82 -20.08
CA LYS A 177 7.91 -1.39 -21.33
C LYS A 177 7.07 -0.13 -21.13
N ASN A 178 7.61 0.95 -21.68
CA ASN A 178 7.10 2.33 -21.86
C ASN A 178 5.69 2.50 -22.46
N SER A 179 4.71 1.69 -22.06
CA SER A 179 3.30 1.93 -22.32
C SER A 179 2.53 1.63 -21.04
N TYR A 180 2.37 2.66 -20.21
CA TYR A 180 1.47 2.64 -19.06
C TYR A 180 0.04 2.43 -19.59
N GLY A 181 -0.34 1.17 -19.78
CA GLY A 181 -1.65 0.81 -20.31
C GLY A 181 -2.78 1.14 -19.34
N VAL A 182 -3.99 1.22 -19.87
CA VAL A 182 -5.23 1.47 -19.11
C VAL A 182 -5.38 0.51 -17.92
N ILE A 183 -4.96 -0.74 -18.07
CA ILE A 183 -5.01 -1.79 -17.03
C ILE A 183 -4.19 -1.39 -15.79
N MET A 184 -2.99 -0.83 -15.97
CA MET A 184 -2.13 -0.44 -14.85
C MET A 184 -2.67 0.81 -14.15
N ILE A 185 -3.22 1.76 -14.89
CA ILE A 185 -3.86 2.97 -14.34
C ILE A 185 -5.05 2.58 -13.45
N ILE A 186 -5.91 1.68 -13.94
CA ILE A 186 -7.05 1.15 -13.19
C ILE A 186 -6.54 0.37 -11.98
N GLY A 187 -5.56 -0.52 -12.14
CA GLY A 187 -5.00 -1.31 -11.04
C GLY A 187 -4.42 -0.44 -9.91
N LEU A 188 -3.67 0.61 -10.25
CA LEU A 188 -3.11 1.57 -9.29
C LEU A 188 -4.20 2.29 -8.51
N ASN A 189 -5.20 2.84 -9.20
CA ASN A 189 -6.25 3.62 -8.53
C ASN A 189 -7.24 2.74 -7.76
N VAL A 190 -7.61 1.57 -8.29
CA VAL A 190 -8.65 0.72 -7.69
C VAL A 190 -8.09 -0.19 -6.62
N ALA A 191 -6.90 -0.77 -6.83
CA ALA A 191 -6.35 -1.85 -5.99
C ALA A 191 -4.97 -1.54 -5.39
N GLY A 192 -4.40 -0.36 -5.68
CA GLY A 192 -3.15 0.08 -5.06
C GLY A 192 -3.30 0.26 -3.56
N ALA A 193 -2.25 -0.06 -2.80
CA ALA A 193 -2.19 0.17 -1.35
C ALA A 193 -2.36 1.66 -0.96
N ALA A 194 -2.15 2.54 -1.94
CA ALA A 194 -2.20 3.99 -1.84
C ALA A 194 -3.41 4.62 -2.54
N GLY A 195 -4.16 3.82 -3.31
CA GLY A 195 -5.16 4.30 -4.26
C GLY A 195 -6.49 4.68 -3.63
N LEU A 196 -7.50 4.85 -4.47
CA LEU A 196 -8.87 5.22 -4.08
C LEU A 196 -9.53 4.19 -3.15
N ALA A 197 -8.99 2.98 -3.05
CA ALA A 197 -9.42 1.99 -2.05
C ALA A 197 -9.48 2.59 -0.63
N ASN A 198 -8.44 3.33 -0.24
CA ASN A 198 -8.32 3.88 1.10
C ASN A 198 -9.40 4.93 1.44
N PRO A 199 -9.72 5.93 0.59
CA PRO A 199 -10.84 6.83 0.88
C PRO A 199 -12.20 6.14 0.67
N LEU A 200 -12.30 5.18 -0.25
CA LEU A 200 -13.56 4.46 -0.49
C LEU A 200 -13.99 3.62 0.71
N MET A 201 -13.08 2.98 1.45
CA MET A 201 -13.47 2.25 2.67
C MET A 201 -14.19 3.15 3.69
N ILE A 202 -13.77 4.42 3.81
CA ILE A 202 -14.42 5.39 4.69
C ILE A 202 -15.82 5.71 4.17
N VAL A 203 -15.96 5.94 2.87
CA VAL A 203 -17.27 6.21 2.24
C VAL A 203 -18.24 5.06 2.47
N PHE A 204 -17.83 3.82 2.18
CA PHE A 204 -18.67 2.63 2.38
C PHE A 204 -19.04 2.42 3.85
N PHE A 205 -18.11 2.68 4.78
CA PHE A 205 -18.40 2.59 6.20
C PHE A 205 -19.50 3.57 6.66
N PHE A 206 -19.41 4.84 6.26
CA PHE A 206 -20.43 5.83 6.61
C PHE A 206 -21.78 5.57 5.93
N LEU A 207 -21.78 4.88 4.80
CA LEU A 207 -22.99 4.40 4.13
C LEU A 207 -23.56 3.09 4.73
N ASN A 208 -22.98 2.57 5.82
CA ASN A 208 -23.35 1.27 6.42
C ASN A 208 -23.18 0.06 5.47
N HIS A 209 -22.25 0.17 4.51
CA HIS A 209 -22.00 -0.86 3.52
C HIS A 209 -20.54 -1.34 3.53
N LEU A 210 -19.90 -1.39 4.71
CA LEU A 210 -18.52 -1.87 4.84
C LEU A 210 -18.38 -3.34 4.38
N ASP A 211 -19.45 -4.12 4.53
CA ASP A 211 -19.59 -5.48 3.99
C ASP A 211 -19.42 -5.55 2.47
N TRP A 212 -20.12 -4.69 1.72
CA TRP A 212 -19.99 -4.58 0.28
C TRP A 212 -18.58 -4.17 -0.14
N TYR A 213 -17.95 -3.25 0.60
CA TYR A 213 -16.55 -2.90 0.36
C TYR A 213 -15.65 -4.14 0.46
N VAL A 214 -15.75 -4.90 1.55
CA VAL A 214 -14.94 -6.11 1.76
C VAL A 214 -15.19 -7.14 0.66
N PHE A 215 -16.45 -7.37 0.28
CA PHE A 215 -16.79 -8.32 -0.78
C PHE A 215 -16.26 -7.88 -2.16
N ILE A 216 -16.46 -6.62 -2.55
CA ILE A 216 -15.99 -6.08 -3.84
C ILE A 216 -14.47 -6.17 -3.92
N TYR A 217 -13.76 -5.78 -2.85
CA TYR A 217 -12.30 -5.83 -2.82
C TYR A 217 -11.74 -7.26 -2.79
N PHE A 218 -12.47 -8.21 -2.20
CA PHE A 218 -12.15 -9.62 -2.34
C PHE A 218 -12.17 -10.07 -3.81
N ILE A 219 -13.23 -9.75 -4.57
CA ILE A 219 -13.32 -10.10 -5.99
C ILE A 219 -12.22 -9.43 -6.82
N ILE A 220 -11.97 -8.13 -6.59
CA ILE A 220 -10.91 -7.38 -7.28
C ILE A 220 -9.54 -8.03 -7.05
N HIS A 221 -9.18 -8.32 -5.79
CA HIS A 221 -7.89 -8.92 -5.47
C HIS A 221 -7.79 -10.39 -5.88
N LEU A 222 -8.90 -11.11 -5.97
CA LEU A 222 -8.92 -12.44 -6.57
C LEU A 222 -8.54 -12.37 -8.05
N CYS A 223 -9.16 -11.47 -8.82
CA CYS A 223 -8.84 -11.28 -10.23
C CYS A 223 -7.38 -10.83 -10.44
N ILE A 224 -6.91 -9.86 -9.66
CA ILE A 224 -5.53 -9.35 -9.73
C ILE A 224 -4.52 -10.42 -9.32
N GLY A 225 -4.81 -11.17 -8.24
CA GLY A 225 -3.95 -12.23 -7.75
C GLY A 225 -3.79 -13.35 -8.77
N LEU A 226 -4.89 -13.81 -9.38
CA LEU A 226 -4.86 -14.79 -10.47
C LEU A 226 -4.09 -14.27 -11.69
N TYR A 227 -4.38 -13.04 -12.13
CA TYR A 227 -3.68 -12.42 -13.25
C TYR A 227 -2.17 -12.33 -13.01
N SER A 228 -1.77 -11.87 -11.83
CA SER A 228 -0.36 -11.74 -11.43
C SER A 228 0.32 -13.11 -11.37
N PHE A 229 -0.37 -14.13 -10.86
CA PHE A 229 0.13 -15.50 -10.81
C PHE A 229 0.39 -16.06 -12.22
N PHE A 230 -0.61 -16.05 -13.10
CA PHE A 230 -0.48 -16.57 -14.47
C PHE A 230 0.57 -15.81 -15.28
N THR A 231 0.64 -14.49 -15.12
CA THR A 231 1.67 -13.66 -15.78
C THR A 231 3.06 -14.06 -15.31
N THR A 232 3.25 -14.23 -14.00
CA THR A 232 4.55 -14.65 -13.44
C THR A 232 4.95 -16.05 -13.94
N MET A 233 4.02 -17.01 -13.93
CA MET A 233 4.26 -18.36 -14.44
C MET A 233 4.62 -18.38 -15.93
N LYS A 234 3.96 -17.54 -16.74
CA LYS A 234 4.29 -17.37 -18.17
C LYS A 234 5.71 -16.83 -18.36
N THR A 235 6.13 -15.87 -17.54
CA THR A 235 7.49 -15.33 -17.59
C THR A 235 8.53 -16.38 -17.19
N VAL A 236 8.29 -17.14 -16.11
CA VAL A 236 9.19 -18.23 -15.68
C VAL A 236 9.34 -19.30 -16.77
N ARG A 237 8.25 -19.66 -17.46
CA ARG A 237 8.29 -20.62 -18.57
C ARG A 237 9.17 -20.15 -19.72
N LYS A 238 9.12 -18.85 -20.08
CA LYS A 238 9.97 -18.28 -21.13
C LYS A 238 11.45 -18.25 -20.77
N ILE A 239 11.79 -18.00 -19.51
CA ILE A 239 13.20 -18.00 -19.06
C ILE A 239 13.79 -19.41 -19.20
N ARG A 240 13.04 -20.44 -18.79
CA ARG A 240 13.44 -21.85 -18.92
C ARG A 240 13.66 -22.30 -20.38
N GLU A 241 13.04 -21.65 -21.36
CA GLU A 241 13.25 -21.97 -22.78
C GLU A 241 14.61 -21.43 -23.31
N ASN A 242 15.31 -20.59 -22.53
CA ASN A 242 16.61 -20.01 -22.87
C ASN A 242 17.80 -20.57 -22.08
N ASP A 243 17.56 -21.46 -21.10
CA ASP A 243 18.58 -22.20 -20.31
C ASP A 243 18.75 -23.62 -20.87
#